data_AF-G5JBJ2-F1
#
_entry.id   AF-G5JBJ2-F1
#
_cell.length_a   1.000
_cell.length_b   1.000
_cell.length_c   1.000
_cell.angle_alpha   90.00
_cell.angle_beta   90.00
_cell.angle_gamma   90.00
#
_symmetry.space_group_name_H-M   'P 1'
#
loop_
_entity.id
_entity.type
_entity.pdbx_description
1 polymer ?
#
loop_
_entity_poly.entity_id
_entity_poly.type
_entity_poly.pdbx_seq_one_letter_code
_entity_poly.pdbx_strand_id
1 'polypeptide(L)' 'MSLHQLKKYILSHRDDQEAWLEFTHRERPNAVYFDTDVPLATQKKRLQELIESDHL' A
#
# COMPACT_ATOMS: atom_id res chain seq x y z
N MET A 1 2.71 -16.48 -1.80
CA MET A 1 3.71 -15.70 -1.02
C MET A 1 3.03 -14.66 -0.12
N SER A 2 3.70 -14.15 0.91
CA SER A 2 3.22 -12.92 1.58
C SER A 2 3.37 -11.71 0.66
N LEU A 3 2.61 -10.63 0.91
CA LEU A 3 2.65 -9.42 0.08
C LEU A 3 4.06 -8.79 0.07
N HIS A 4 4.80 -8.90 1.19
CA HIS A 4 6.20 -8.49 1.31
C HIS A 4 7.15 -9.37 0.50
N GLN A 5 6.97 -10.69 0.55
CA GLN A 5 7.76 -11.62 -0.25
C GLN A 5 7.53 -11.41 -1.74
N LEU A 6 6.27 -11.22 -2.16
CA LEU A 6 5.88 -10.98 -3.54
C LEU A 6 6.46 -9.65 -4.06
N LYS A 7 6.42 -8.59 -3.24
CA LYS A 7 7.09 -7.31 -3.55
C LYS A 7 8.58 -7.50 -3.82
N LYS A 8 9.28 -8.23 -2.94
CA LYS A 8 10.72 -8.50 -3.12
C LYS A 8 11.00 -9.28 -4.41
N TYR A 9 10.17 -10.27 -4.71
CA TYR A 9 10.32 -11.09 -5.90
C TYR A 9 10.20 -10.26 -7.19
N ILE A 10 9.14 -9.44 -7.31
CA ILE A 10 8.88 -8.60 -8.49
C ILE A 10 10.00 -7.58 -8.73
N LEU A 11 10.59 -7.03 -7.67
CA LEU A 11 11.70 -6.09 -7.81
C LEU A 11 12.93 -6.73 -8.48
N SER A 12 13.09 -8.05 -8.33
CA SER A 12 14.16 -8.85 -8.94
C SER A 12 13.76 -9.52 -10.25
N HIS A 13 12.47 -9.67 -10.54
CA HIS A 13 11.92 -10.35 -11.73
C HIS A 13 10.86 -9.44 -12.38
N ARG A 14 11.31 -8.32 -12.95
CA ARG A 14 10.42 -7.27 -13.47
C ARG A 14 9.69 -7.67 -14.76
N ASP A 15 10.19 -8.70 -15.43
CA ASP A 15 9.65 -9.32 -16.64
C ASP A 15 8.55 -10.36 -16.34
N ASP A 16 8.43 -10.79 -15.08
CA ASP A 16 7.37 -11.70 -14.65
C ASP A 16 6.03 -10.97 -14.51
N GLN A 17 5.29 -10.96 -15.62
CA GLN A 17 3.99 -10.29 -15.72
C GLN A 17 2.92 -10.92 -14.83
N GLU A 18 2.97 -12.24 -14.59
CA GLU A 18 2.01 -12.93 -13.73
C GLU A 18 2.19 -12.51 -12.27
N ALA A 19 3.44 -12.48 -11.79
CA ALA A 19 3.75 -12.00 -10.45
C ALA A 19 3.36 -10.52 -10.28
N TRP A 20 3.62 -9.68 -11.29
CA TRP A 20 3.18 -8.28 -11.28
C TRP A 20 1.67 -8.17 -11.11
N LEU A 21 0.90 -8.92 -11.90
CA LEU A 21 -0.56 -8.94 -11.82
C LEU A 21 -1.06 -9.43 -10.46
N GLU A 22 -0.48 -10.49 -9.90
CA GLU A 22 -0.86 -10.95 -8.55
C GLU A 22 -0.68 -9.82 -7.53
N PHE A 23 0.45 -9.11 -7.58
CA PHE A 23 0.76 -8.04 -6.63
C PHE A 23 -0.13 -6.81 -6.75
N THR A 24 -0.51 -6.44 -7.98
CA THR A 24 -1.41 -5.30 -8.21
C THR A 24 -2.85 -5.58 -7.82
N HIS A 25 -3.33 -6.82 -7.99
CA HIS A 25 -4.71 -7.21 -7.68
C HIS A 25 -4.92 -7.61 -6.22
N ARG A 26 -3.84 -7.85 -5.47
CA ARG A 26 -3.96 -8.28 -4.08
C ARG A 26 -4.53 -7.18 -3.19
N GLU A 27 -5.62 -7.50 -2.49
CA GLU A 27 -6.26 -6.60 -1.55
C GLU A 27 -5.32 -6.14 -0.44
N ARG A 28 -5.49 -4.88 -0.03
CA ARG A 28 -4.71 -4.23 1.02
C ARG A 28 -5.72 -3.70 2.02
N PRO A 29 -6.17 -4.52 2.99
CA PRO A 29 -7.25 -4.15 3.90
C PRO A 29 -6.93 -2.89 4.72
N ASN A 30 -5.64 -2.61 4.93
CA ASN A 30 -5.16 -1.45 5.69
C ASN A 30 -4.64 -0.32 4.77
N ALA A 31 -4.95 -0.33 3.47
CA ALA A 31 -4.54 0.75 2.58
C ALA A 31 -5.42 1.99 2.82
N VAL A 32 -4.76 3.11 3.08
CA VAL A 32 -5.40 4.43 3.16
C VAL A 32 -5.12 5.18 1.86
N TYR A 33 -6.18 5.70 1.25
CA TYR A 33 -6.12 6.46 0.00
C TYR A 33 -6.37 7.94 0.28
N PHE A 34 -5.62 8.81 -0.38
CA PHE A 34 -5.78 10.25 -0.33
C PHE A 34 -5.89 10.79 -1.75
N ASP A 35 -6.75 11.79 -1.96
CA ASP A 35 -6.82 12.50 -3.24
C ASP A 35 -5.49 13.22 -3.50
N THR A 36 -5.09 13.28 -4.77
CA THR A 36 -3.82 13.89 -5.19
C THR A 36 -3.73 15.37 -4.86
N ASP A 37 -4.87 16.03 -4.72
CA ASP A 37 -4.97 17.47 -4.49
C ASP A 37 -4.81 17.84 -3.01
N VAL A 38 -4.82 16.84 -2.12
CA VAL A 38 -4.63 17.06 -0.68
C VAL A 38 -3.15 17.30 -0.38
N PRO A 39 -2.78 18.43 0.25
CA PRO A 39 -1.39 18.68 0.62
C PRO A 39 -0.81 17.60 1.53
N LEU A 40 0.49 17.30 1.38
CA LEU A 40 1.18 16.27 2.16
C LEU A 40 1.05 16.45 3.68
N ALA A 41 1.06 17.70 4.16
CA ALA A 41 0.88 17.99 5.59
C ALA A 41 -0.49 17.51 6.10
N THR A 42 -1.54 17.70 5.30
CA THR A 42 -2.90 17.25 5.61
C THR A 42 -3.03 15.75 5.53
N GLN A 43 -2.40 15.10 4.52
CA GLN A 43 -2.36 13.64 4.43
C GLN A 43 -1.70 13.02 5.67
N LYS A 44 -0.56 13.58 6.11
CA LYS A 44 0.15 13.12 7.32
C LYS A 44 -0.71 13.26 8.57
N LYS A 45 -1.38 14.40 8.75
CA LYS A 45 -2.26 14.62 9.90
C LYS A 45 -3.40 13.60 9.93
N ARG A 46 -4.09 13.40 8.81
CA ARG A 46 -5.19 12.42 8.71
C ARG A 46 -4.72 10.99 8.94
N LEU A 47 -3.56 10.62 8.42
CA LEU A 47 -2.98 9.30 8.65
C LEU A 47 -2.69 9.07 10.14
N GLN A 48 -2.16 10.08 10.82
CA GLN A 48 -1.87 10.02 12.25
C GLN A 48 -3.15 9.90 13.07
N GLU A 49 -4.19 10.67 12.73
CA GLU A 49 -5.51 10.56 13.36
C GLU A 49 -6.10 9.14 13.19
N LEU A 50 -5.95 8.52 12.02
CA LEU A 50 -6.41 7.14 11.79
C LEU A 50 -5.69 6.13 12.69
N ILE A 51 -4.37 6.23 12.80
CA ILE A 51 -3.56 5.35 13.66
C ILE A 51 -3.96 5.52 15.13
N GLU A 52 -4.17 6.76 15.57
CA GLU A 52 -4.56 7.07 16.95
C GLU A 52 -5.99 6.62 17.25
N SER A 53 -6.89 6.65 16.26
CA SER A 53 -8.30 6.22 16.40
C SER A 53 -8.50 4.71 16.39
N ASP A 54 -7.56 3.95 15.81
CA ASP A 54 -7.58 2.47 15.74
C ASP A 54 -7.14 1.81 17.07
N HIS A 55 -6.78 2.61 18.09
CA HIS A 55 -6.54 2.13 19.45
C HIS A 55 -7.85 1.80 20.19
N LEU A 56 -8.42 0.64 19.86
CA LEU A 56 -9.17 -0.21 20.80
C LEU A 56 -8.21 -1.18 21.51
#